data_AF-A0A816EXE1-F1
#
_entry.id   AF-A0A816EXE1-F1
#
_cell.length_a   1.000
_cell.length_b   1.000
_cell.length_c   1.000
_cell.angle_alpha   90.00
_cell.angle_beta   90.00
_cell.angle_gamma   90.00
#
_symmetry.space_group_name_H-M   'P 1'
#
loop_
_entity.id
_entity.type
_entity.pdbx_description
1 polymer ?
#
loop_
_entity_poly.entity_id
_entity_poly.type
_entity_poly.pdbx_seq_one_letter_code
_entity_poly.pdbx_strand_id
1 'polypeptide(L)'
;DYLEYDYVGAPWNLSNPRAVGNGGFSLRSRSKTLEVLEIREYTGRGNEDEWYSVYLHDVNAKFAPSSVARTFAVETQYYRQPMAIHKLIYLKPLQTKQLCTMCPEAKHILKDCP
;
A
#
# COMPACT_ATOMS: atom_id res chain seq x y z
N ASP A 1 -0.39 -14.53 7.31
CA ASP A 1 -0.45 -14.47 5.84
C ASP A 1 -1.16 -13.17 5.42
N TYR A 2 -1.00 -12.67 4.20
CA TYR A 2 -1.70 -11.45 3.74
C TYR A 2 -3.20 -11.68 3.54
N LEU A 3 -3.60 -12.90 3.19
CA LEU A 3 -5.00 -13.27 2.93
C LEU A 3 -5.88 -13.31 4.19
N GLU A 4 -5.29 -13.12 5.37
CA GLU A 4 -6.03 -13.01 6.64
C GLU A 4 -6.65 -11.62 6.85
N TYR A 5 -6.43 -10.69 5.93
CA TYR A 5 -6.84 -9.30 6.00
C TYR A 5 -7.70 -8.94 4.78
N ASP A 6 -8.70 -8.09 5.00
CA ASP A 6 -9.58 -7.58 3.95
C ASP A 6 -8.95 -6.43 3.18
N TYR A 7 -7.96 -5.73 3.77
CA TYR A 7 -7.22 -4.70 3.06
C TYR A 7 -5.73 -4.69 3.43
N VAL A 8 -4.89 -4.82 2.40
CA VAL A 8 -3.44 -4.75 2.50
C VAL A 8 -2.90 -3.82 1.41
N GLY A 9 -2.13 -2.82 1.81
CA GLY A 9 -1.44 -1.89 0.92
C GLY A 9 -0.11 -1.48 1.53
N ALA A 10 0.57 -0.49 0.93
CA ALA A 10 1.75 0.08 1.55
C ALA A 10 1.34 0.90 2.78
N PRO A 11 2.01 0.76 3.93
CA PRO A 11 1.70 1.58 5.08
C PRO A 11 2.19 3.01 4.90
N TRP A 12 1.35 3.95 5.34
CA TRP A 12 1.64 5.38 5.29
C TRP A 12 2.03 5.91 6.68
N ASN A 13 2.90 6.92 6.74
CA ASN A 13 3.17 7.69 7.96
C ASN A 13 2.07 8.76 8.16
N LEU A 14 0.81 8.33 8.13
CA LEU A 14 -0.37 9.16 8.28
C LEU A 14 -1.18 8.74 9.50
N SER A 15 -2.01 9.65 10.00
CA SER A 15 -2.97 9.34 11.06
C SER A 15 -4.14 8.51 10.51
N ASN A 16 -4.74 7.69 11.38
CA ASN A 16 -5.98 6.97 11.09
C ASN A 16 -7.10 7.90 10.56
N PRO A 17 -7.98 7.41 9.66
CA PRO A 17 -8.10 6.01 9.22
C PRO A 17 -7.18 5.59 8.06
N ARG A 18 -6.39 6.52 7.47
CA ARG A 18 -5.51 6.27 6.31
C ARG A 18 -4.22 5.52 6.68
N ALA A 19 -4.34 4.30 7.19
CA ALA A 19 -3.19 3.55 7.71
C ALA A 19 -2.37 2.85 6.60
N VAL A 20 -3.05 2.31 5.59
CA VAL A 20 -2.45 1.58 4.47
C VAL A 20 -3.19 1.88 3.17
N GLY A 21 -2.50 1.79 2.06
CA GLY A 21 -3.07 1.88 0.72
C GLY A 21 -1.97 1.83 -0.32
N ASN A 22 -2.34 1.64 -1.58
CA ASN A 22 -1.41 1.68 -2.71
C ASN A 22 -2.22 1.70 -4.01
N GLY A 23 -2.10 2.79 -4.76
CA GLY A 23 -2.86 3.05 -5.99
C GLY A 23 -2.60 2.07 -7.13
N GLY A 24 -1.53 1.27 -7.06
CA GLY A 24 -1.21 0.27 -8.09
C GLY A 24 -1.11 -1.17 -7.59
N PHE A 25 -1.01 -1.40 -6.28
CA PHE A 25 -0.80 -2.75 -5.73
C PHE A 25 -1.34 -2.89 -4.30
N SER A 26 -2.60 -3.33 -4.19
CA SER A 26 -3.26 -3.66 -2.92
C SER A 26 -4.05 -4.95 -3.01
N LEU A 27 -4.17 -5.67 -1.89
CA LEU A 27 -5.11 -6.79 -1.75
C LEU A 27 -6.38 -6.31 -1.07
N ARG A 28 -7.52 -6.76 -1.60
CA ARG A 28 -8.86 -6.36 -1.15
C ARG A 28 -9.79 -7.57 -1.14
N SER A 29 -10.53 -7.76 -0.05
CA SER A 29 -11.62 -8.71 -0.01
C SER A 29 -12.76 -8.22 -0.89
N ARG A 30 -13.11 -9.00 -1.93
CA ARG A 30 -14.21 -8.67 -2.85
C ARG A 30 -15.53 -8.41 -2.11
N SER A 31 -15.85 -9.22 -1.09
CA SER A 31 -17.06 -9.04 -0.27
C SER A 31 -17.10 -7.67 0.40
N LYS A 32 -16.02 -7.28 1.08
CA LYS A 32 -15.91 -5.98 1.77
C LYS A 32 -15.88 -4.80 0.81
N THR A 33 -15.26 -4.96 -0.35
CA THR A 33 -15.31 -3.96 -1.43
C THR A 33 -16.74 -3.75 -1.93
N LEU A 34 -17.51 -4.81 -2.16
CA LEU A 34 -18.91 -4.65 -2.58
C LEU A 34 -19.78 -4.05 -1.48
N GLU A 35 -19.63 -4.52 -0.24
CA GLU A 35 -20.37 -4.01 0.92
C GLU A 35 -20.17 -2.50 1.11
N VAL A 36 -18.92 -2.00 0.99
CA VAL A 36 -18.68 -0.55 1.14
C VAL A 36 -19.24 0.26 -0.03
N LEU A 37 -19.24 -0.29 -1.25
CA LEU A 37 -19.79 0.37 -2.43
C LEU A 37 -21.32 0.46 -2.41
N GLU A 38 -22.00 -0.39 -1.65
CA GLU A 38 -23.45 -0.29 -1.43
C GLU A 38 -23.82 0.91 -0.53
N ILE A 39 -22.92 1.32 0.37
CA ILE A 39 -23.19 2.38 1.37
C ILE A 39 -22.38 3.66 1.15
N ARG A 40 -21.36 3.64 0.28
CA ARG A 40 -20.50 4.79 -0.03
C ARG A 40 -20.32 4.92 -1.53
N GLU A 41 -20.59 6.13 -2.04
CA GLU A 41 -20.32 6.48 -3.43
C GLU A 41 -18.89 7.00 -3.60
N TYR A 42 -18.17 6.48 -4.60
CA TYR A 42 -16.92 7.09 -5.06
C TYR A 42 -17.20 8.09 -6.16
N THR A 43 -17.00 9.37 -5.88
CA THR A 43 -17.30 10.48 -6.80
C THR A 43 -16.21 10.75 -7.84
N GLY A 44 -15.17 9.90 -7.91
CA GLY A 44 -13.99 10.13 -8.75
C GLY A 44 -13.06 11.24 -8.24
N ARG A 45 -13.32 11.80 -7.05
CA ARG A 45 -12.47 12.82 -6.43
C ARG A 45 -11.50 12.17 -5.44
N GLY A 46 -10.21 12.48 -5.60
CA GLY A 46 -9.13 11.96 -4.76
C GLY A 46 -8.65 10.57 -5.21
N ASN A 47 -7.60 10.08 -4.55
CA ASN A 47 -7.02 8.77 -4.88
C ASN A 47 -7.96 7.64 -4.41
N GLU A 48 -8.11 6.63 -5.25
CA GLU A 48 -9.01 5.51 -5.02
C GLU A 48 -8.58 4.65 -3.82
N ASP A 49 -7.29 4.42 -3.65
CA ASP A 49 -6.72 3.65 -2.54
C ASP A 49 -6.91 4.37 -1.21
N GLU A 50 -6.76 5.69 -1.19
CA GLU A 50 -7.11 6.50 -0.02
C GLU A 50 -8.60 6.42 0.31
N TRP A 51 -9.48 6.42 -0.70
CA TRP A 51 -10.91 6.27 -0.50
C TRP A 51 -11.23 4.93 0.19
N TYR A 52 -10.70 3.82 -0.33
CA TYR A 52 -10.88 2.51 0.30
C TYR A 52 -10.27 2.45 1.70
N SER A 53 -9.10 3.04 1.90
CA SER A 53 -8.43 3.10 3.20
C SER A 53 -9.28 3.79 4.27
N VAL A 54 -10.04 4.82 3.89
CA VAL A 54 -10.95 5.54 4.78
C VAL A 54 -12.23 4.74 5.03
N TYR A 55 -12.89 4.24 3.98
CA TYR A 55 -14.28 3.78 4.09
C TYR A 55 -14.44 2.29 4.35
N LEU A 56 -13.43 1.45 4.12
CA LEU A 56 -13.52 0.02 4.46
C LEU A 56 -13.69 -0.23 5.97
N HIS A 57 -13.36 0.76 6.82
CA HIS A 57 -13.69 0.71 8.25
C HIS A 57 -15.20 0.69 8.52
N ASP A 58 -16.02 1.32 7.66
CA ASP A 58 -17.47 1.40 7.84
C ASP A 58 -18.16 0.04 7.70
N VAL A 59 -17.51 -0.90 7.01
CA VAL A 59 -17.97 -2.29 6.82
C VAL A 59 -17.16 -3.27 7.65
N ASN A 60 -16.47 -2.77 8.70
CA ASN A 60 -15.65 -3.57 9.62
C ASN A 60 -14.61 -4.45 8.91
N ALA A 61 -14.01 -3.96 7.82
CA ALA A 61 -12.94 -4.68 7.14
C ALA A 61 -11.72 -4.81 8.05
N LYS A 62 -11.02 -5.95 7.98
CA LYS A 62 -9.80 -6.20 8.73
C LYS A 62 -8.58 -5.69 7.98
N PHE A 63 -7.94 -4.65 8.48
CA PHE A 63 -6.74 -4.06 7.87
C PHE A 63 -5.47 -4.76 8.34
N ALA A 64 -4.49 -4.92 7.45
CA ALA A 64 -3.16 -5.37 7.86
C ALA A 64 -2.48 -4.32 8.76
N PRO A 65 -1.93 -4.72 9.92
CA PRO A 65 -1.13 -3.81 10.73
C PRO A 65 0.14 -3.42 9.98
N SER A 66 0.70 -2.24 10.27
CA SER A 66 1.89 -1.73 9.55
C SER A 66 3.06 -2.74 9.53
N SER A 67 3.26 -3.49 10.62
CA SER A 67 4.30 -4.52 10.73
C SER A 67 4.22 -5.59 9.64
N VAL A 68 2.99 -5.94 9.20
CA VAL A 68 2.70 -6.88 8.10
C VAL A 68 2.62 -6.13 6.77
N ALA A 69 1.93 -4.99 6.72
CA ALA A 69 1.71 -4.23 5.49
C ALA A 69 3.04 -3.81 4.82
N ARG A 70 4.06 -3.45 5.60
CA ARG A 70 5.37 -3.06 5.05
C ARG A 70 6.12 -4.21 4.38
N THR A 71 5.83 -5.46 4.75
CA THR A 71 6.41 -6.64 4.06
C THR A 71 5.71 -6.92 2.75
N PHE A 72 4.46 -6.49 2.62
CA PHE A 72 3.68 -6.56 1.38
C PHE A 72 4.14 -5.50 0.37
N ALA A 73 4.06 -4.23 0.74
CA ALA A 73 4.47 -3.12 -0.12
C ALA A 73 5.05 -1.95 0.67
N VAL A 74 5.90 -1.16 0.01
CA VAL A 74 6.56 0.02 0.60
C VAL A 74 6.19 1.29 -0.15
N GLU A 75 5.94 2.36 0.59
CA GLU A 75 5.79 3.73 0.07
C GLU A 75 6.47 4.73 1.00
N THR A 76 5.95 4.95 2.21
CA THR A 76 6.57 5.86 3.20
C THR A 76 7.21 5.15 4.40
N GLN A 77 6.78 3.92 4.69
CA GLN A 77 7.40 3.06 5.70
C GLN A 77 8.23 1.99 5.02
N TYR A 78 9.55 2.07 5.20
CA TYR A 78 10.50 1.20 4.53
C TYR A 78 10.52 -0.22 5.12
N TYR A 79 10.67 -1.18 4.22
CA TYR A 79 11.03 -2.56 4.52
C TYR A 79 12.07 -3.02 3.51
N ARG A 80 13.01 -3.87 3.94
CA ARG A 80 14.18 -4.23 3.12
C ARG A 80 13.80 -5.09 1.90
N GLN A 81 12.82 -5.98 2.05
CA GLN A 81 12.44 -6.96 1.04
C GLN A 81 10.92 -6.98 0.84
N PRO A 82 10.32 -5.88 0.34
CA PRO A 82 8.89 -5.86 0.08
C PRO A 82 8.58 -6.60 -1.23
N MET A 83 7.34 -7.02 -1.42
CA MET A 83 6.92 -7.59 -2.71
C MET A 83 6.71 -6.51 -3.77
N ALA A 84 6.32 -5.30 -3.37
CA ALA A 84 6.09 -4.18 -4.28
C ALA A 84 6.53 -2.83 -3.68
N ILE A 85 6.73 -1.84 -4.55
CA ILE A 85 7.11 -0.48 -4.16
C ILE A 85 6.21 0.50 -4.92
N HIS A 86 5.74 1.54 -4.23
CA HIS A 86 4.99 2.66 -4.81
C HIS A 86 5.68 3.98 -4.48
N LYS A 87 5.72 4.91 -5.44
CA LYS A 87 6.32 6.26 -5.31
C LYS A 87 7.69 6.27 -4.63
N LEU A 88 8.69 5.69 -5.28
CA LEU A 88 10.09 5.64 -4.83
C LEU A 88 10.67 6.99 -4.39
N ILE A 89 10.14 8.11 -4.89
CA ILE A 89 10.51 9.47 -4.48
C ILE A 89 10.38 9.74 -2.98
N TYR A 90 9.61 8.93 -2.24
CA TYR A 90 9.47 9.05 -0.79
C TYR A 90 10.56 8.32 0.00
N LEU A 91 11.39 7.52 -0.66
CA LEU A 91 12.46 6.76 0.00
C LEU A 91 13.76 7.56 0.03
N LYS A 92 14.52 7.37 1.11
CA LYS A 92 15.86 7.96 1.25
C LYS A 92 16.83 7.31 0.25
N PRO A 93 17.88 8.02 -0.22
CA PRO A 93 18.84 7.46 -1.17
C PRO A 93 19.45 6.11 -0.74
N LEU A 94 19.74 5.95 0.56
CA LEU A 94 20.24 4.68 1.11
C LEU A 94 19.22 3.54 0.97
N GLN A 95 17.94 3.82 1.20
CA GLN A 95 16.85 2.84 1.06
C GLN A 95 16.66 2.45 -0.39
N THR A 96 16.69 3.42 -1.31
CA THR A 96 16.63 3.18 -2.75
C THR A 96 17.80 2.30 -3.19
N LYS A 97 19.04 2.59 -2.77
CA LYS A 97 20.21 1.76 -3.06
C LYS A 97 20.05 0.32 -2.55
N GLN A 98 19.52 0.15 -1.34
CA GLN A 98 19.23 -1.17 -0.78
C GLN A 98 18.18 -1.93 -1.60
N LEU A 99 17.13 -1.25 -2.09
CA LEU A 99 16.13 -1.87 -2.96
C LEU A 99 16.68 -2.26 -4.32
N CYS A 100 17.49 -1.41 -4.94
CA CYS A 100 18.17 -1.73 -6.21
C CYS A 100 19.14 -2.92 -6.08
N THR A 101 19.68 -3.14 -4.87
CA THR A 101 20.50 -4.32 -4.58
C THR A 101 19.64 -5.59 -4.42
N MET A 102 18.45 -5.46 -3.85
CA MET A 102 17.52 -6.57 -3.64
C MET A 102 16.75 -6.98 -4.91
N CYS A 103 16.44 -6.02 -5.77
CA CYS A 103 15.79 -6.21 -7.07
C CYS A 103 16.69 -5.59 -8.16
N PRO A 104 17.70 -6.33 -8.65
CA PRO A 104 18.60 -5.84 -9.70
C PRO A 104 17.86 -5.41 -10.96
N GLU A 105 16.72 -6.03 -11.27
CA GLU A 105 15.86 -5.71 -12.41
C GLU A 105 15.30 -4.28 -12.33
N ALA A 106 15.21 -3.70 -11.11
CA ALA A 106 14.78 -2.32 -10.93
C ALA A 106 15.69 -1.32 -11.68
N LYS A 107 16.94 -1.69 -11.98
CA LYS A 107 17.88 -0.89 -12.79
C LYS A 107 17.38 -0.62 -14.21
N HIS A 108 16.50 -1.48 -14.74
CA HIS A 108 15.91 -1.26 -16.06
C HIS A 108 14.83 -0.17 -16.08
N ILE A 109 14.29 0.17 -14.90
CA ILE A 109 13.18 1.13 -14.74
C ILE A 109 13.67 2.42 -14.07
N LEU A 110 14.58 2.29 -13.10
CA LEU A 110 15.06 3.37 -12.25
C LEU A 110 16.44 3.84 -12.70
N LYS A 111 16.50 5.03 -13.29
CA LYS A 111 17.74 5.66 -13.77
C LYS A 111 18.77 5.90 -12.65
N ASP A 112 18.30 6.07 -11.42
CA ASP A 112 19.12 6.41 -10.26
C ASP A 112 19.45 5.19 -9.38
N CYS A 113 19.18 3.97 -9.85
CA CYS A 113 19.69 2.78 -9.18
C CYS A 113 21.21 2.68 -9.41
N PRO A 114 22.05 2.73 -8.36
CA PRO A 114 23.49 2.59 -8.48
C PRO A 114 23.93 1.17 -8.90
#